data_AF-A0A210QE54-F1
#
_entry.id   AF-A0A210QE54-F1
#
_cell.length_a   1.000
_cell.length_b   1.000
_cell.length_c   1.000
_cell.angle_alpha   90.00
_cell.angle_beta   90.00
_cell.angle_gamma   90.00
#
_symmetry.space_group_name_H-M   'P 1'
#
loop_
_entity.id
_entity.type
_entity.pdbx_description
1 polymer ?
#
loop_
_entity_poly.entity_id
_entity_poly.type
_entity_poly.pdbx_seq_one_letter_code
_entity_poly.pdbx_strand_id
1 'polypeptide(L)'
;MKVKMAHTILLVQATQKPETRTYSDYESVNDCMEGICKIFEEHLKKVNPDRPSITYDISQLFDFMDQLHDLSCLVFIVGVFLGVVCSWCKVVWDTMKLLGSCLNIKLDFALFVVFKAHSILLVQATGKPETRTYSDYESVNECMEGICKIYEEHLKRNNDTCPSITYDITQLFSFLDQLADLSCLVFDKSLGSYKPHNKDWVKENIYVMLRMQASSS
;
A
#
# COMPACT_ATOMS: atom_id res chain seq x y z
N MET A 1 20.13 -2.59 -18.14
CA MET A 1 19.80 -2.60 -16.71
C MET A 1 18.34 -3.03 -16.58
N LYS A 2 18.08 -4.29 -16.21
CA LYS A 2 16.73 -4.85 -16.12
C LYS A 2 16.08 -4.30 -14.84
N VAL A 3 15.27 -3.25 -14.99
CA VAL A 3 14.34 -2.87 -13.93
C VAL A 3 13.11 -3.78 -14.10
N LYS A 4 13.11 -4.91 -13.40
CA LYS A 4 11.89 -5.72 -13.21
C LYS A 4 11.43 -5.43 -11.79
N MET A 5 10.50 -4.49 -11.64
CA MET A 5 9.90 -4.11 -10.36
C MET A 5 8.43 -4.51 -10.42
N ALA A 6 8.14 -5.80 -10.58
CA ALA A 6 6.78 -6.33 -10.54
C ALA A 6 6.52 -6.93 -9.16
N HIS A 7 6.50 -6.10 -8.12
CA HIS A 7 6.34 -6.61 -6.77
C HIS A 7 4.89 -7.04 -6.53
N THR A 8 4.70 -8.30 -6.13
CA THR A 8 3.40 -8.84 -5.75
C THR A 8 3.35 -8.96 -4.23
N ILE A 9 2.40 -8.28 -3.60
CA ILE A 9 2.17 -8.36 -2.16
C ILE A 9 1.06 -9.37 -1.92
N LEU A 10 1.37 -10.42 -1.18
CA LEU A 10 0.42 -11.41 -0.68
C LEU A 10 -0.02 -11.02 0.73
N LEU A 11 -1.34 -10.92 0.92
CA LEU A 11 -1.98 -10.73 2.21
C LEU A 11 -2.76 -12.00 2.53
N VAL A 12 -2.41 -12.63 3.66
CA VAL A 12 -3.10 -13.84 4.13
C VAL A 12 -3.60 -13.61 5.55
N GLN A 13 -4.85 -13.95 5.81
CA GLN A 13 -5.44 -13.96 7.14
C GLN A 13 -6.12 -15.31 7.37
N ALA A 14 -5.49 -16.15 8.17
CA ALA A 14 -6.00 -17.50 8.43
C ALA A 14 -7.24 -17.52 9.33
N THR A 15 -7.42 -16.50 10.19
CA THR A 15 -8.55 -16.44 11.14
C THR A 15 -9.22 -15.07 11.11
N GLN A 16 -10.42 -14.93 11.68
CA GLN A 16 -11.13 -13.64 11.74
C GLN A 16 -10.38 -12.56 12.54
N LYS A 17 -9.37 -12.95 13.33
CA LYS A 17 -8.60 -12.03 14.14
C LYS A 17 -7.57 -11.26 13.30
N PRO A 18 -7.57 -9.91 13.35
CA PRO A 18 -6.68 -9.08 12.53
C PRO A 18 -5.20 -9.28 12.87
N GLU A 19 -4.86 -9.68 14.10
CA GLU A 19 -3.47 -9.99 14.47
C GLU A 19 -2.86 -11.20 13.75
N THR A 20 -3.69 -12.04 13.11
CA THR A 20 -3.22 -13.20 12.34
C THR A 20 -2.89 -12.87 10.88
N ARG A 21 -2.98 -11.59 10.50
CA ARG A 21 -2.70 -11.15 9.14
C ARG A 21 -1.19 -11.12 8.88
N THR A 22 -0.78 -11.80 7.82
CA THR A 22 0.61 -11.83 7.36
C THR A 22 0.72 -11.16 6.00
N TYR A 23 1.77 -10.35 5.84
CA TYR A 23 2.12 -9.70 4.60
C TYR A 23 3.40 -10.34 4.08
N SER A 24 3.44 -10.67 2.80
CA SER A 24 4.64 -11.21 2.14
C SER A 24 4.81 -10.55 0.78
N ASP A 25 6.01 -10.03 0.54
CA ASP A 25 6.39 -9.40 -0.72
C ASP A 25 7.18 -10.37 -1.60
N TYR A 26 6.81 -10.42 -2.88
CA TYR A 26 7.42 -11.28 -3.88
C TYR A 26 7.84 -10.45 -5.08
N GLU A 27 8.92 -10.84 -5.76
CA GLU A 27 9.44 -10.16 -6.95
C GLU A 27 8.60 -10.41 -8.21
N SER A 28 7.78 -11.46 -8.20
CA SER A 28 6.90 -11.82 -9.29
C SER A 28 5.63 -12.53 -8.81
N VAL A 29 4.64 -12.59 -9.69
CA VAL A 29 3.40 -13.35 -9.45
C VAL A 29 3.69 -14.85 -9.28
N ASN A 30 4.69 -15.38 -10.00
CA ASN A 30 5.06 -16.79 -9.89
C ASN A 30 5.62 -17.10 -8.50
N ASP A 31 6.52 -16.26 -7.98
CA ASP A 31 7.09 -16.44 -6.65
C ASP A 31 6.00 -16.31 -5.56
N CYS A 32 5.01 -15.44 -5.77
CA CYS A 32 3.84 -15.33 -4.92
C CYS A 32 3.01 -16.62 -4.88
N MET A 33 2.83 -17.28 -6.03
CA MET A 33 2.10 -18.56 -6.09
C MET A 33 2.87 -19.67 -5.37
N GLU A 34 4.20 -19.73 -5.50
CA GLU A 34 5.04 -20.65 -4.71
C GLU A 34 4.93 -20.36 -3.20
N GLY A 35 4.80 -19.08 -2.83
CA GLY A 35 4.51 -18.65 -1.47
C GLY A 35 3.23 -19.25 -0.89
N ILE A 36 2.13 -19.22 -1.65
CA ILE A 36 0.85 -19.83 -1.25
C ILE A 36 1.00 -21.34 -1.05
N CYS A 37 1.68 -22.02 -1.98
CA CYS A 37 1.98 -23.46 -1.86
C CYS A 37 2.75 -23.77 -0.57
N LYS A 38 3.78 -22.96 -0.25
CA LYS A 38 4.58 -23.14 0.96
C LYS A 38 3.76 -22.96 2.25
N ILE A 39 2.86 -21.97 2.30
CA ILE A 39 1.96 -21.77 3.44
C ILE A 39 1.06 -22.99 3.65
N PHE A 40 0.53 -23.55 2.57
CA PHE A 40 -0.29 -24.76 2.64
C PHE A 40 0.51 -25.99 3.08
N GLU A 41 1.73 -26.17 2.56
CA GLU A 41 2.62 -27.25 3.00
C GLU A 41 2.95 -27.17 4.50
N GLU A 42 3.20 -25.97 5.02
CA GLU A 42 3.41 -25.77 6.46
C GLU A 42 2.15 -26.10 7.29
N HIS A 43 0.97 -25.79 6.77
CA HIS A 43 -0.30 -26.21 7.38
C HIS A 43 -0.41 -27.74 7.43
N LEU A 44 -0.10 -28.44 6.32
CA LEU A 44 -0.11 -29.89 6.26
C LEU A 44 0.91 -30.53 7.22
N LYS A 45 2.10 -29.94 7.37
CA LYS A 45 3.11 -30.41 8.37
C LYS A 45 2.59 -30.34 9.79
N LYS A 46 1.86 -29.27 10.13
CA LYS A 46 1.29 -29.10 11.47
C LYS A 46 0.18 -30.12 11.75
N VAL A 47 -0.63 -30.44 10.73
CA VAL A 47 -1.71 -31.42 10.87
C VAL A 47 -1.17 -32.85 10.92
N ASN A 48 -0.06 -33.14 10.24
CA ASN A 48 0.51 -34.48 10.17
C ASN A 48 2.04 -34.50 10.31
N PRO A 49 2.56 -34.36 11.55
CA PRO A 49 3.99 -34.26 11.81
C PRO A 49 4.78 -35.54 11.50
N ASP A 50 4.11 -36.69 11.39
CA ASP A 50 4.75 -38.00 11.16
C ASP A 50 5.01 -38.31 9.67
N ARG A 51 4.60 -37.43 8.73
CA ARG A 51 4.84 -37.62 7.29
C ARG A 51 6.06 -36.82 6.81
N PRO A 52 7.11 -37.49 6.30
CA PRO A 52 8.35 -36.82 5.86
C PRO A 52 8.26 -36.19 4.46
N SER A 53 7.32 -36.62 3.61
CA SER A 53 7.09 -36.08 2.27
C SER A 53 5.62 -35.69 2.11
N ILE A 54 5.38 -34.48 1.61
CA ILE A 54 4.05 -33.89 1.49
C ILE A 54 3.69 -33.88 0.02
N THR A 55 2.69 -34.67 -0.32
CA THR A 55 2.06 -34.69 -1.65
C THR A 55 0.61 -34.30 -1.46
N TYR A 56 0.14 -33.31 -2.21
CA TYR A 56 -1.23 -32.83 -2.18
C TYR A 56 -1.74 -32.59 -3.59
N ASP A 57 -3.05 -32.67 -3.76
CA ASP A 57 -3.73 -32.37 -5.02
C ASP A 57 -4.15 -30.90 -5.06
N ILE A 58 -4.31 -30.37 -6.28
CA ILE A 58 -4.75 -28.98 -6.51
C ILE A 58 -6.12 -28.71 -5.86
N SER A 59 -7.01 -29.70 -5.84
CA SER A 59 -8.31 -29.58 -5.17
C SER A 59 -8.16 -29.31 -3.67
N GLN A 60 -7.22 -29.99 -2.98
CA GLN A 60 -6.99 -29.78 -1.55
C GLN A 60 -6.41 -28.38 -1.26
N LEU A 61 -5.59 -27.86 -2.17
CA LEU A 61 -5.08 -26.50 -2.09
C LEU A 61 -6.21 -25.48 -2.25
N PHE A 62 -7.12 -25.69 -3.20
CA PHE A 62 -8.28 -24.80 -3.40
C PHE A 62 -9.25 -24.87 -2.22
N ASP A 63 -9.54 -26.06 -1.70
CA ASP A 63 -10.37 -26.22 -0.50
C ASP A 63 -9.76 -25.48 0.71
N PHE A 64 -8.43 -25.49 0.83
CA PHE A 64 -7.74 -24.70 1.84
C PHE A 64 -7.86 -23.20 1.61
N MET A 65 -7.70 -22.73 0.37
CA MET A 65 -7.87 -21.31 0.03
C MET A 65 -9.29 -20.83 0.36
N ASP A 66 -10.31 -21.65 0.09
CA ASP A 66 -11.71 -21.33 0.39
C ASP A 66 -12.01 -21.31 1.89
N GLN A 67 -11.23 -22.01 2.71
CA GLN A 67 -11.34 -21.99 4.18
C GLN A 67 -10.67 -20.78 4.83
N LEU A 68 -9.77 -20.09 4.12
CA LEU A 68 -9.09 -18.90 4.65
C LEU A 68 -10.09 -17.75 4.81
N HIS A 69 -9.95 -17.01 5.91
CA HIS A 69 -10.81 -15.85 6.17
C HIS A 69 -10.51 -14.68 5.20
N ASP A 70 -9.24 -14.49 4.84
CA ASP A 70 -8.83 -13.54 3.82
C ASP A 70 -7.61 -14.04 3.06
N LEU A 71 -7.67 -13.91 1.73
CA LEU A 71 -6.54 -14.09 0.83
C LEU A 71 -6.63 -13.01 -0.25
N SER A 72 -5.66 -12.11 -0.30
CA SER A 72 -5.62 -11.01 -1.26
C SER A 72 -4.22 -10.87 -1.86
N CYS A 73 -4.13 -10.69 -3.18
CA CYS A 73 -2.88 -10.45 -3.90
C CYS A 73 -2.92 -9.08 -4.57
N LEU A 74 -1.99 -8.20 -4.20
CA LEU A 74 -1.82 -6.89 -4.82
C LEU A 74 -0.60 -6.95 -5.74
N VAL A 75 -0.83 -6.95 -7.06
CA VAL A 75 0.27 -6.95 -8.04
C VAL A 75 0.58 -5.50 -8.41
N PHE A 76 1.75 -5.00 -7.98
CA PHE A 76 2.24 -3.71 -8.40
C PHE A 76 2.95 -3.84 -9.75
N ILE A 77 2.29 -3.40 -10.80
CA ILE A 77 2.91 -3.27 -12.12
C ILE A 77 3.46 -1.85 -12.20
N VAL A 78 4.79 -1.70 -12.11
CA VAL A 78 5.43 -0.46 -12.58
C VAL A 78 5.22 -0.43 -14.09
N GLY A 79 4.13 0.23 -14.51
CA GLY A 79 3.89 0.58 -15.88
C GLY A 79 5.13 1.30 -16.38
N VAL A 80 5.78 0.70 -17.36
CA VAL A 80 6.86 1.32 -18.12
C VAL A 80 6.26 2.55 -18.80
N PHE A 81 6.24 3.70 -18.11
CA PHE A 81 6.04 5.01 -18.73
C PHE A 81 7.31 5.48 -19.47
N LEU A 82 8.21 4.55 -19.82
CA LEU A 82 9.26 4.75 -20.81
C LEU A 82 8.71 4.37 -22.19
N GLY A 83 7.89 5.24 -22.77
CA GLY A 83 7.31 4.96 -24.09
C GLY A 83 7.13 6.16 -25.01
N VAL A 84 6.81 7.36 -24.51
CA VAL A 84 6.54 8.51 -25.42
C VAL A 84 7.16 9.84 -24.98
N VAL A 85 7.55 10.01 -23.71
CA VAL A 85 8.25 11.26 -23.29
C VAL A 85 9.76 11.19 -23.58
N CYS A 86 10.33 9.99 -23.76
CA CYS A 86 11.79 9.82 -23.81
C CYS A 86 12.44 10.17 -25.18
N SER A 87 11.70 10.13 -26.30
CA SER A 87 12.31 10.47 -27.59
C SER A 87 12.55 11.99 -27.74
N TRP A 88 11.65 12.81 -27.20
CA TRP A 88 11.84 14.27 -27.18
C TRP A 88 12.82 14.71 -26.09
N CYS A 89 12.75 14.15 -24.88
CA CYS A 89 13.69 14.52 -23.81
C CYS A 89 15.14 14.14 -24.11
N LYS A 90 15.40 13.05 -24.84
CA LYS A 90 16.78 12.66 -25.20
C LYS A 90 17.39 13.58 -26.26
N VAL A 91 16.61 13.94 -27.30
CA VAL A 91 17.07 14.89 -28.34
C VAL A 91 17.32 16.27 -27.74
N VAL A 92 16.42 16.75 -26.86
CA VAL A 92 16.58 18.04 -26.17
C VAL A 92 17.79 18.01 -25.23
N TRP A 93 18.02 16.91 -24.50
CA TRP A 93 19.20 16.76 -23.64
C TRP A 93 20.52 16.72 -24.41
N ASP A 94 20.56 16.02 -25.55
CA ASP A 94 21.77 15.89 -26.36
C ASP A 94 22.06 17.18 -27.15
N THR A 95 21.04 17.95 -27.57
CA THR A 95 21.22 19.30 -28.15
C THR A 95 21.56 20.37 -27.11
N MET A 96 21.03 20.30 -25.90
CA MET A 96 21.38 21.23 -24.81
C MET A 96 22.81 21.04 -24.28
N LYS A 97 23.39 19.82 -24.37
CA LYS A 97 24.80 19.59 -24.03
C LYS A 97 25.79 20.30 -24.97
N LEU A 98 25.46 20.39 -26.26
CA LEU A 98 26.29 21.09 -27.25
C LEU A 98 26.23 22.62 -27.08
N LEU A 99 25.07 23.16 -26.72
CA LEU A 99 24.91 24.60 -26.44
C LEU A 99 25.51 25.02 -25.08
N GLY A 100 25.44 24.15 -24.06
CA GLY A 100 26.01 24.40 -22.73
C GLY A 100 27.54 24.45 -22.67
N SER A 101 28.23 24.00 -23.72
CA SER A 101 29.70 24.15 -23.84
C SER A 101 30.12 25.55 -24.27
N CYS A 102 29.18 26.38 -24.75
CA CYS A 102 29.45 27.68 -25.37
C CYS A 102 29.12 28.89 -24.46
N LEU A 103 28.22 28.73 -23.48
CA LEU A 103 27.92 29.77 -22.49
C LEU A 103 28.15 29.18 -21.10
N ASN A 104 29.11 29.74 -20.35
CA ASN A 104 29.37 29.46 -18.93
C ASN A 104 28.15 29.83 -18.06
N ILE A 105 27.08 29.05 -18.13
CA ILE A 105 25.91 29.17 -17.27
C ILE A 105 25.74 27.83 -16.58
N LYS A 106 26.03 27.79 -15.27
CA LYS A 106 25.61 26.70 -14.40
C LYS A 106 24.09 26.72 -14.31
N LEU A 107 23.42 26.00 -15.21
CA LEU A 107 22.08 25.52 -14.92
C LEU A 107 22.22 24.28 -14.04
N ASP A 108 22.18 24.49 -12.73
CA ASP A 108 21.85 23.43 -11.78
C ASP A 108 20.38 23.04 -12.03
N PHE A 109 20.15 22.26 -13.09
CA PHE A 109 18.89 21.55 -13.30
C PHE A 109 18.85 20.42 -12.28
N ALA A 110 18.52 20.79 -11.05
CA ALA A 110 18.04 19.86 -10.05
C ALA A 110 16.77 19.22 -10.63
N LEU A 111 16.93 18.06 -11.25
CA LEU A 111 15.84 17.12 -11.47
C LEU A 111 15.44 16.61 -10.08
N PHE A 112 14.82 17.47 -9.30
CA PHE A 112 14.17 17.16 -8.03
C PHE A 112 12.87 16.46 -8.41
N VAL A 113 12.97 15.20 -8.88
CA VAL A 113 11.83 14.32 -8.76
C VAL A 113 11.66 14.16 -7.25
N VAL A 114 10.73 14.92 -6.68
CA VAL A 114 10.24 14.69 -5.32
C VAL A 114 9.56 13.34 -5.39
N PHE A 115 10.34 12.26 -5.31
CA PHE A 115 9.79 10.92 -5.18
C PHE A 115 9.15 10.91 -3.79
N LYS A 116 7.85 11.13 -3.70
CA LYS A 116 7.10 10.89 -2.48
C LYS A 116 6.96 9.37 -2.30
N ALA A 117 6.90 8.89 -1.06
CA ALA A 117 6.75 7.46 -0.78
C ALA A 117 5.30 7.06 -1.06
N HIS A 118 5.07 6.29 -2.13
CA HIS A 118 3.75 5.81 -2.49
C HIS A 118 3.15 5.02 -1.33
N SER A 119 1.90 5.32 -1.02
CA SER A 119 1.20 4.75 0.13
C SER A 119 -0.14 4.19 -0.32
N ILE A 120 -0.43 2.96 0.07
CA ILE A 120 -1.71 2.29 -0.22
C ILE A 120 -2.45 2.14 1.10
N LEU A 121 -3.65 2.70 1.14
CA LEU A 121 -4.56 2.58 2.27
C LEU A 121 -5.55 1.43 2.01
N LEU A 122 -5.65 0.51 2.96
CA LEU A 122 -6.64 -0.55 2.97
C LEU A 122 -7.63 -0.28 4.11
N VAL A 123 -8.90 -0.12 3.77
CA VAL A 123 -9.97 0.19 4.72
C VAL A 123 -11.03 -0.90 4.64
N GLN A 124 -11.46 -1.37 5.81
CA GLN A 124 -12.60 -2.26 5.94
C GLN A 124 -13.53 -1.70 7.01
N ALA A 125 -14.63 -1.10 6.56
CA ALA A 125 -15.58 -0.43 7.45
C ALA A 125 -16.28 -1.40 8.42
N THR A 126 -16.64 -2.59 7.94
CA THR A 126 -17.37 -3.59 8.74
C THR A 126 -16.69 -4.96 8.63
N GLY A 127 -17.01 -5.90 9.52
CA GLY A 127 -16.49 -7.28 9.44
C GLY A 127 -16.83 -8.03 8.14
N LYS A 128 -17.69 -7.47 7.28
CA LYS A 128 -18.03 -8.04 5.97
C LYS A 128 -16.93 -7.77 4.94
N PRO A 129 -16.46 -8.79 4.21
CA PRO A 129 -15.40 -8.65 3.21
C PRO A 129 -15.81 -7.75 2.04
N GLU A 130 -17.10 -7.65 1.73
CA GLU A 130 -17.65 -6.77 0.67
C GLU A 130 -17.38 -5.27 0.92
N THR A 131 -17.15 -4.88 2.18
CA THR A 131 -16.91 -3.47 2.54
C THR A 131 -15.43 -3.06 2.46
N ARG A 132 -14.57 -3.94 1.92
CA ARG A 132 -13.15 -3.66 1.73
C ARG A 132 -12.95 -2.73 0.55
N THR A 133 -12.26 -1.63 0.81
CA THR A 133 -11.85 -0.68 -0.21
C THR A 133 -10.36 -0.40 -0.07
N TYR A 134 -9.73 -0.06 -1.19
CA TYR A 134 -8.36 0.40 -1.22
C TYR A 134 -8.28 1.79 -1.85
N SER A 135 -7.28 2.55 -1.48
CA SER A 135 -7.00 3.86 -2.07
C SER A 135 -5.50 4.06 -2.12
N ASP A 136 -4.99 4.58 -3.23
CA ASP A 136 -3.58 4.82 -3.47
C ASP A 136 -3.26 6.31 -3.42
N TYR A 137 -2.09 6.64 -2.88
CA TYR A 137 -1.64 8.02 -2.67
C TYR A 137 -0.16 8.15 -3.03
N GLU A 138 0.24 9.33 -3.51
CA GLU A 138 1.64 9.59 -3.87
C GLU A 138 2.52 9.78 -2.64
N SER A 139 1.96 10.24 -1.52
CA SER A 139 2.65 10.42 -0.24
C SER A 139 1.89 9.88 0.96
N VAL A 140 2.63 9.64 2.04
CA VAL A 140 2.07 9.33 3.37
C VAL A 140 1.14 10.46 3.85
N ASN A 141 1.52 11.74 3.66
CA ASN A 141 0.69 12.86 4.12
C ASN A 141 -0.65 12.91 3.39
N GLU A 142 -0.67 12.74 2.07
CA GLU A 142 -1.91 12.66 1.28
C GLU A 142 -2.78 11.46 1.69
N CYS A 143 -2.15 10.34 2.06
CA CYS A 143 -2.87 9.19 2.63
C CYS A 143 -3.56 9.54 3.94
N MET A 144 -2.88 10.25 4.86
CA MET A 144 -3.47 10.71 6.12
C MET A 144 -4.61 11.72 5.89
N GLU A 145 -4.45 12.64 4.94
CA GLU A 145 -5.53 13.55 4.52
C GLU A 145 -6.72 12.79 3.92
N GLY A 146 -6.46 11.71 3.18
CA GLY A 146 -7.49 10.81 2.66
C GLY A 146 -8.36 10.21 3.76
N ILE A 147 -7.74 9.79 4.88
CA ILE A 147 -8.46 9.27 6.05
C ILE A 147 -9.35 10.35 6.66
N CYS A 148 -8.85 11.59 6.79
CA CYS A 148 -9.64 12.72 7.26
C CYS A 148 -10.86 12.96 6.35
N LYS A 149 -10.68 12.91 5.02
CA LYS A 149 -11.78 13.06 4.06
C LYS A 149 -12.83 11.95 4.17
N ILE A 150 -12.42 10.70 4.38
CA ILE A 150 -13.35 9.58 4.59
C ILE A 150 -14.23 9.84 5.82
N TYR A 151 -13.64 10.35 6.89
CA TYR A 151 -14.39 10.69 8.10
C TYR A 151 -15.30 11.91 7.89
N GLU A 152 -14.84 12.94 7.19
CA GLU A 152 -15.66 14.10 6.84
C GLU A 152 -16.87 13.72 5.99
N GLU A 153 -16.70 12.83 5.01
CA GLU A 153 -17.81 12.30 4.22
C GLU A 153 -18.81 11.51 5.08
N HIS A 154 -18.31 10.73 6.05
CA HIS A 154 -19.17 10.04 7.02
C HIS A 154 -19.98 11.05 7.85
N LEU A 155 -19.36 12.14 8.29
CA LEU A 155 -20.04 13.22 9.02
C LEU A 155 -21.08 13.96 8.15
N LYS A 156 -20.78 14.21 6.86
CA LYS A 156 -21.73 14.84 5.91
C LYS A 156 -22.98 14.01 5.74
N ARG A 157 -22.84 12.69 5.58
CA ARG A 157 -23.98 11.77 5.40
C ARG A 157 -24.88 11.73 6.64
N ASN A 158 -24.29 11.92 7.83
CA ASN A 158 -25.04 11.90 9.09
C ASN A 158 -25.64 13.27 9.45
N ASN A 159 -25.07 14.38 8.96
CA ASN A 159 -25.48 15.75 9.31
C ASN A 159 -25.68 16.61 8.05
N ASP A 160 -26.86 16.48 7.43
CA ASP A 160 -27.22 17.11 6.14
C ASP A 160 -27.29 18.65 6.17
N THR A 161 -27.25 19.28 7.36
CA THR A 161 -27.53 20.72 7.54
C THR A 161 -26.32 21.60 7.83
N CYS A 162 -25.08 21.07 7.92
CA CYS A 162 -23.92 21.88 8.31
C CYS A 162 -22.93 22.12 7.14
N PRO A 163 -22.72 23.37 6.70
CA PRO A 163 -21.85 23.69 5.56
C PRO A 163 -20.35 23.68 5.89
N SER A 164 -19.97 23.76 7.17
CA SER A 164 -18.57 23.70 7.62
C SER A 164 -18.44 22.62 8.70
N ILE A 165 -17.60 21.62 8.45
CA ILE A 165 -17.42 20.47 9.34
C ILE A 165 -16.23 20.76 10.23
N THR A 166 -16.49 20.84 11.52
CA THR A 166 -15.45 20.88 12.55
C THR A 166 -15.60 19.65 13.42
N TYR A 167 -14.50 18.98 13.71
CA TYR A 167 -14.46 17.78 14.55
C TYR A 167 -13.19 17.79 15.38
N ASP A 168 -13.24 17.11 16.52
CA ASP A 168 -12.08 16.92 17.38
C ASP A 168 -11.31 15.66 16.96
N ILE A 169 -9.99 15.67 17.21
CA ILE A 169 -9.11 14.54 16.88
C ILE A 169 -9.50 13.26 17.62
N THR A 170 -10.02 13.37 18.84
CA THR A 170 -10.50 12.22 19.61
C THR A 170 -11.70 11.56 18.95
N GLN A 171 -12.58 12.33 18.30
CA GLN A 171 -13.72 11.79 17.56
C GLN A 171 -13.27 11.02 16.31
N LEU A 172 -12.30 11.58 15.58
CA LEU A 172 -11.68 10.90 14.44
C LEU A 172 -11.04 9.58 14.89
N PHE A 173 -10.27 9.56 15.98
CA PHE A 173 -9.65 8.34 16.47
C PHE A 173 -10.67 7.30 16.93
N SER A 174 -11.75 7.72 17.60
CA SER A 174 -12.84 6.83 17.96
C SER A 174 -13.52 6.21 16.73
N PHE A 175 -13.64 6.96 15.62
CA PHE A 175 -14.15 6.42 14.36
C PHE A 175 -13.21 5.37 13.76
N LEU A 176 -11.89 5.63 13.76
CA LEU A 176 -10.89 4.67 13.24
C LEU A 176 -10.86 3.37 14.06
N ASP A 177 -11.12 3.45 15.37
CA ASP A 177 -11.22 2.28 16.25
C ASP A 177 -12.46 1.43 15.99
N GLN A 178 -13.54 2.02 15.50
CA GLN A 178 -14.75 1.28 15.14
C GLN A 178 -14.62 0.53 13.81
N LEU A 179 -13.69 0.93 12.94
CA LEU A 179 -13.43 0.22 11.69
C LEU A 179 -12.95 -1.19 11.99
N ALA A 180 -13.44 -2.19 11.26
CA ALA A 180 -13.02 -3.57 11.43
C ALA A 180 -11.52 -3.72 11.17
N ASP A 181 -11.05 -3.21 10.04
CA ASP A 181 -9.63 -3.21 9.68
C ASP A 181 -9.24 -1.90 8.98
N LEU A 182 -8.02 -1.45 9.28
CA LEU A 182 -7.40 -0.27 8.71
C LEU A 182 -5.89 -0.52 8.73
N SER A 183 -5.32 -0.63 7.53
CA SER A 183 -3.91 -0.92 7.35
C SER A 183 -3.33 0.02 6.29
N CYS A 184 -2.11 0.51 6.50
CA CYS A 184 -1.43 1.37 5.54
C CYS A 184 -0.14 0.69 5.08
N LEU A 185 0.05 0.56 3.77
CA LEU A 185 1.25 0.03 3.16
C LEU A 185 2.07 1.20 2.63
N VAL A 186 3.26 1.42 3.19
CA VAL A 186 4.16 2.52 2.75
C VAL A 186 5.32 1.93 1.97
N PHE A 187 5.56 2.45 0.77
CA PHE A 187 6.66 1.99 -0.06
C PHE A 187 8.02 2.44 0.50
N ASP A 188 8.85 1.48 0.89
CA ASP A 188 10.24 1.71 1.26
C ASP A 188 11.13 1.55 0.04
N LYS A 189 11.72 2.66 -0.41
CA LYS A 189 12.59 2.69 -1.58
C LYS A 189 13.95 2.03 -1.35
N SER A 190 14.40 1.95 -0.10
CA SER A 190 15.70 1.36 0.21
C SER A 190 15.67 -0.16 0.04
N LEU A 191 14.53 -0.76 0.38
CA LEU A 191 14.27 -2.19 0.27
C LEU A 191 13.51 -2.56 -1.01
N GLY A 192 12.86 -1.59 -1.67
CA GLY A 192 12.01 -1.84 -2.84
C GLY A 192 10.71 -2.55 -2.49
N SER A 193 10.29 -2.54 -1.23
CA SER A 193 9.14 -3.29 -0.72
C SER A 193 8.16 -2.40 0.02
N TYR A 194 6.92 -2.87 0.16
CA TYR A 194 5.90 -2.18 0.95
C TYR A 194 5.96 -2.63 2.39
N LYS A 195 6.09 -1.67 3.30
CA LYS A 195 6.04 -1.91 4.73
C LYS A 195 4.60 -1.75 5.23
N PRO A 196 3.99 -2.79 5.82
CA PRO A 196 2.69 -2.66 6.45
C PRO A 196 2.77 -1.92 7.78
N HIS A 197 1.76 -1.11 8.04
CA HIS A 197 1.58 -0.32 9.24
C HIS A 197 0.17 -0.50 9.80
N ASN A 198 0.10 -0.66 11.11
CA ASN A 198 -1.15 -0.86 11.87
C ASN A 198 -1.87 0.47 12.14
N LYS A 199 -3.09 0.37 12.68
CA LYS A 199 -3.93 1.51 13.07
C LYS A 199 -3.22 2.50 13.99
N ASP A 200 -2.44 2.03 14.96
CA ASP A 200 -1.75 2.91 15.91
C ASP A 200 -0.73 3.82 15.21
N TRP A 201 0.03 3.26 14.27
CA TRP A 201 0.98 4.03 13.46
C TRP A 201 0.26 5.08 12.62
N VAL A 202 -0.91 4.74 12.05
CA VAL A 202 -1.73 5.69 11.30
C VAL A 202 -2.21 6.84 12.17
N LYS A 203 -2.71 6.57 13.39
CA LYS A 203 -3.15 7.60 14.34
C LYS A 203 -2.02 8.54 14.74
N GLU A 204 -0.82 8.01 15.00
CA GLU A 204 0.36 8.82 15.33
C GLU A 204 0.73 9.76 14.17
N ASN A 205 0.71 9.28 12.92
CA ASN A 205 1.03 10.11 11.77
C ASN A 205 -0.03 11.19 11.52
N ILE A 206 -1.31 10.89 11.70
CA ILE A 206 -2.38 11.89 11.65
C ILE A 206 -2.17 12.96 12.72
N TYR A 207 -1.84 12.57 13.95
CA TYR A 207 -1.55 13.51 15.05
C TYR A 207 -0.42 14.47 14.70
N VAL A 208 0.69 13.94 14.18
CA VAL A 208 1.85 14.75 13.77
C VAL A 208 1.48 15.70 12.63
N MET A 209 0.77 15.22 11.61
CA MET A 209 0.33 16.01 10.46
C MET A 209 -0.54 17.20 10.91
N LEU A 210 -1.58 16.94 11.71
CA LEU A 210 -2.50 18.00 12.19
C LEU A 210 -1.78 19.02 13.08
N ARG A 211 -0.85 18.57 13.92
CA ARG A 211 -0.03 19.47 14.75
C ARG A 211 0.86 20.38 13.89
N MET A 212 1.45 19.84 12.82
CA MET A 212 2.26 20.63 11.90
C MET A 212 1.42 21.70 11.19
N GLN A 213 0.24 21.33 10.68
CA GLN A 213 -0.69 22.27 10.01
C GLN A 213 -1.11 23.42 10.94
N ALA A 214 -1.41 23.11 12.21
CA ALA A 214 -1.74 24.12 13.22
C ALA A 214 -0.57 25.04 13.56
N SER A 215 0.68 24.55 13.49
CA SER A 215 1.88 25.37 13.75
C SER A 215 2.29 26.27 12.58
N SER A 216 1.87 25.93 11.37
CA SER A 216 2.15 26.69 10.14
C SER A 216 1.07 27.74 9.82
N SER A 217 0.09 27.92 10.70
CA SER A 217 -1.03 28.87 10.57
C SER A 217 -0.84 30.11 11.44
#